data_AF-A0A956IAW3-F1
#
_entry.id   AF-A0A956IAW3-F1
#
_cell.length_a   1.000
_cell.length_b   1.000
_cell.length_c   1.000
_cell.angle_alpha   90.00
_cell.angle_beta   90.00
_cell.angle_gamma   90.00
#
_symmetry.space_group_name_H-M   'P 1'
#
loop_
_entity.id
_entity.type
_entity.pdbx_description
1 polymer ?
#
loop_
_entity_poly.entity_id
_entity_poly.type
_entity_poly.pdbx_seq_one_letter_code
_entity_poly.pdbx_strand_id
1 'polypeptide(L)'
;MTLHPKDVKQAATAVAEASPALAALALDVLSRQGEGRVLFAGREFVDARAKHHGVNEDAAKLGAVDVLGLLREGPSDARGFATLAALAVRGLKAHLDDEARLARFVRHADWLELSTPYAPYGFVAPVLGDDADAVWEAVRKATAALGDSPKDRAHRALHEATLASTGKPAPVATSSELQVEGDLRHPPRGGFLGALRLATGLALLQWLGRGAAFLLGVRRRAVLSFHGGGLRLRKRVTLLGRVVRERDESFTLAAVASAARCAKRPALGLLVGALTFALGILAGGLFFVEGVRSGETFLLLFGAGLIAAGAALDLGLSVLLPAHRTRRALELAVLPKRRFGLLGDDESNIERFVDELERRLPSR
;
A
#
# COMPACT_ATOMS: atom_id res chain seq x y z
N MET A 1 -0.64 -26.00 -5.84
CA MET A 1 0.64 -26.72 -5.78
C MET A 1 1.73 -25.71 -6.06
N THR A 2 2.73 -25.58 -5.20
CA THR A 2 3.80 -24.56 -5.33
C THR A 2 5.07 -25.24 -5.82
N LEU A 3 5.67 -24.73 -6.88
CA LEU A 3 6.97 -25.21 -7.37
C LEU A 3 8.08 -24.76 -6.41
N HIS A 4 8.89 -25.69 -5.93
CA HIS A 4 10.05 -25.35 -5.13
C HIS A 4 11.25 -24.97 -6.03
N PRO A 5 12.20 -24.14 -5.55
CA PRO A 5 13.41 -23.79 -6.31
C PRO A 5 14.21 -25.01 -6.80
N LYS A 6 14.14 -26.13 -6.07
CA LYS A 6 14.75 -27.40 -6.47
C LYS A 6 14.09 -27.97 -7.73
N ASP A 7 12.77 -27.89 -7.84
CA ASP A 7 12.02 -28.38 -9.01
C ASP A 7 12.38 -27.56 -10.25
N VAL A 8 12.49 -26.24 -10.08
CA VAL A 8 12.91 -25.32 -11.14
C VAL A 8 14.31 -25.69 -11.67
N LYS A 9 15.28 -25.83 -10.77
CA LYS A 9 16.66 -26.20 -11.12
C LYS A 9 16.74 -27.56 -11.80
N GLN A 10 16.03 -28.56 -11.28
CA GLN A 10 16.02 -29.92 -11.83
C GLN A 10 15.40 -29.97 -13.22
N ALA A 11 14.24 -29.33 -13.42
CA ALA A 11 13.60 -29.28 -14.73
C ALA A 11 14.43 -28.48 -15.74
N ALA A 12 15.00 -27.32 -15.35
CA ALA A 12 15.89 -26.54 -16.22
C ALA A 12 17.11 -27.35 -16.68
N THR A 13 17.71 -28.14 -15.77
CA THR A 13 18.83 -29.04 -16.11
C THR A 13 18.37 -30.17 -17.02
N ALA A 14 17.22 -30.79 -16.74
CA ALA A 14 16.72 -31.91 -17.55
C ALA A 14 16.39 -31.48 -18.98
N VAL A 15 15.79 -30.30 -19.17
CA VAL A 15 15.43 -29.82 -20.51
C VAL A 15 16.65 -29.36 -21.31
N ALA A 16 17.81 -29.16 -20.69
CA ALA A 16 19.05 -28.78 -21.39
C ALA A 16 19.42 -29.74 -22.53
N GLU A 17 19.05 -31.02 -22.38
CA GLU A 17 19.30 -32.10 -23.35
C GLU A 17 18.09 -32.41 -24.26
N ALA A 18 16.95 -31.75 -24.06
CA ALA A 18 15.74 -32.04 -24.83
C ALA A 18 15.89 -31.63 -26.30
N SER A 19 15.35 -32.42 -27.22
CA SER A 19 15.37 -32.08 -28.65
C SER A 19 14.64 -30.75 -28.91
N PRO A 20 15.10 -29.92 -29.88
CA PRO A 20 14.40 -28.68 -30.24
C PRO A 20 12.94 -28.92 -30.65
N ALA A 21 12.66 -30.04 -31.32
CA ALA A 21 11.30 -30.45 -31.72
C ALA A 21 10.37 -30.67 -30.51
N LEU A 22 10.86 -31.33 -29.46
CA LEU A 22 10.08 -31.57 -28.24
C LEU A 22 9.78 -30.26 -27.49
N ALA A 23 10.77 -29.36 -27.41
CA ALA A 23 10.60 -28.05 -26.79
C ALA A 23 9.61 -27.16 -27.59
N ALA A 24 9.69 -27.19 -28.92
CA ALA A 24 8.76 -26.49 -29.79
C ALA A 24 7.33 -27.02 -29.65
N LEU A 25 7.15 -28.34 -29.58
CA LEU A 25 5.86 -28.97 -29.30
C LEU A 25 5.27 -28.49 -27.97
N ALA A 26 6.05 -28.50 -26.89
CA ALA A 26 5.59 -28.05 -25.58
C ALA A 26 5.19 -26.57 -25.61
N LEU A 27 5.98 -25.70 -26.25
CA LEU A 27 5.65 -24.28 -26.41
C LEU A 27 4.32 -24.09 -27.17
N ASP A 28 4.09 -24.84 -28.26
CA ASP A 28 2.89 -24.72 -29.07
C ASP A 28 1.64 -25.16 -28.29
N VAL A 29 1.73 -26.30 -27.59
CA VAL A 29 0.63 -26.82 -26.77
C VAL A 29 0.30 -25.88 -25.60
N LEU A 30 1.30 -25.42 -24.83
CA LEU A 30 1.06 -24.48 -23.72
C LEU A 30 0.61 -23.11 -24.22
N SER A 31 1.10 -22.65 -25.37
CA SER A 31 0.60 -21.43 -26.01
C SER A 31 -0.87 -21.57 -26.40
N ARG A 32 -1.29 -22.73 -26.91
CA ARG A 32 -2.70 -22.99 -27.22
C ARG A 32 -3.57 -22.99 -25.96
N GLN A 33 -3.07 -23.55 -24.86
CA GLN A 33 -3.75 -23.49 -23.56
C GLN A 33 -3.92 -22.04 -23.08
N GLY A 34 -2.84 -21.24 -23.15
CA GLY A 34 -2.87 -19.82 -22.80
C GLY A 34 -3.82 -18.98 -23.66
N GLU A 35 -3.83 -19.22 -24.97
CA GLU A 35 -4.73 -18.55 -25.91
C GLU A 35 -6.20 -18.92 -25.68
N GLY A 36 -6.49 -20.22 -25.60
CA GLY A 36 -7.84 -20.74 -25.39
C GLY A 36 -8.36 -20.58 -23.96
N ARG A 37 -7.46 -20.25 -23.02
CA ARG A 37 -7.72 -20.24 -21.57
C ARG A 37 -8.27 -21.57 -21.07
N VAL A 38 -7.69 -22.66 -21.57
CA VAL A 38 -8.09 -24.04 -21.24
C VAL A 38 -7.00 -24.73 -20.43
N LEU A 39 -7.40 -25.56 -19.46
CA LEU A 39 -6.45 -26.32 -18.65
C LEU A 39 -5.76 -27.45 -19.42
N PHE A 40 -6.40 -27.95 -20.48
CA PHE A 40 -5.93 -29.06 -21.30
C PHE A 40 -6.19 -28.76 -22.78
N ALA A 41 -5.25 -29.12 -23.65
CA ALA A 41 -5.38 -28.91 -25.09
C ALA A 41 -6.16 -30.03 -25.79
N GLY A 42 -6.32 -31.18 -25.13
CA GLY A 42 -6.97 -32.39 -25.66
C GLY A 42 -5.99 -33.30 -26.41
N ARG A 43 -6.18 -34.62 -26.29
CA ARG A 43 -5.30 -35.65 -26.86
C ARG A 43 -5.13 -35.52 -28.37
N GLU A 44 -6.24 -35.34 -29.10
CA GLU A 44 -6.23 -35.21 -30.57
C GLU A 44 -5.38 -34.01 -31.04
N PHE A 45 -5.48 -32.87 -30.36
CA PHE A 45 -4.68 -31.70 -30.69
C PHE A 45 -3.19 -31.97 -30.45
N VAL A 46 -2.85 -32.57 -29.30
CA VAL A 46 -1.47 -32.89 -28.95
C VAL A 46 -0.87 -33.88 -29.94
N ASP A 47 -1.60 -34.91 -30.36
CA ASP A 47 -1.14 -35.90 -31.34
C ASP A 47 -0.91 -35.26 -32.73
N ALA A 48 -1.81 -34.39 -33.16
CA ALA A 48 -1.66 -33.64 -34.41
C ALA A 48 -0.40 -32.75 -34.37
N ARG A 49 -0.14 -32.07 -33.25
CA ARG A 49 1.06 -31.24 -33.07
C ARG A 49 2.33 -32.06 -32.94
N ALA A 50 2.30 -33.18 -32.24
CA ALA A 50 3.43 -34.08 -32.13
C ALA A 50 3.86 -34.60 -33.52
N LYS A 51 2.88 -35.01 -34.34
CA LYS A 51 3.12 -35.37 -35.75
C LYS A 51 3.71 -34.21 -36.55
N HIS A 52 3.18 -32.99 -36.39
CA HIS A 52 3.70 -31.80 -37.08
C HIS A 52 5.16 -31.48 -36.72
N HIS A 53 5.53 -31.64 -35.45
CA HIS A 53 6.89 -31.42 -34.98
C HIS A 53 7.81 -32.65 -35.15
N GLY A 54 7.31 -33.78 -35.67
CA GLY A 54 8.08 -35.01 -35.82
C GLY A 54 8.46 -35.68 -34.50
N VAL A 55 7.67 -35.48 -33.45
CA VAL A 55 7.89 -36.07 -32.12
C VAL A 55 7.06 -37.34 -31.99
N ASN A 56 7.73 -38.50 -31.92
CA ASN A 56 7.12 -39.79 -31.60
C ASN A 56 7.28 -40.13 -30.10
N GLU A 57 6.75 -41.27 -29.66
CA GLU A 57 6.77 -41.70 -28.25
C GLU A 57 8.20 -41.79 -27.69
N ASP A 58 9.17 -42.27 -28.50
CA ASP A 58 10.57 -42.39 -28.08
C ASP A 58 11.24 -41.02 -27.96
N ALA A 59 11.01 -40.13 -28.93
CA ALA A 59 11.53 -38.76 -28.92
C ALA A 59 10.89 -37.88 -27.83
N ALA A 60 9.76 -38.31 -27.27
CA ALA A 60 9.09 -37.64 -26.16
C ALA A 60 9.59 -38.04 -24.77
N LYS A 61 10.53 -39.00 -24.66
CA LYS A 61 11.12 -39.38 -23.38
C LYS A 61 12.19 -38.38 -22.95
N LEU A 62 12.00 -37.77 -21.78
CA LEU A 62 13.01 -36.94 -21.12
C LEU A 62 13.45 -37.61 -19.82
N GLY A 63 14.46 -38.47 -19.92
CA GLY A 63 14.83 -39.38 -18.84
C GLY A 63 13.68 -40.35 -18.55
N ALA A 64 13.17 -40.35 -17.31
CA ALA A 64 12.02 -41.17 -16.92
C ALA A 64 10.65 -40.51 -17.19
N VAL A 65 10.63 -39.28 -17.70
CA VAL A 65 9.39 -38.52 -17.90
C VAL A 65 8.85 -38.74 -19.31
N ASP A 66 7.59 -39.14 -19.41
CA ASP A 66 6.83 -39.21 -20.66
C ASP A 66 6.18 -37.84 -20.94
N VAL A 67 6.85 -37.01 -21.73
CA VAL A 67 6.39 -35.64 -22.00
C VAL A 67 5.09 -35.66 -22.82
N LEU A 68 4.93 -36.60 -23.75
CA LEU A 68 3.75 -36.66 -24.58
C LEU A 68 2.52 -37.12 -23.77
N GLY A 69 2.70 -38.07 -22.86
CA GLY A 69 1.71 -38.42 -21.85
C GLY A 69 1.29 -37.19 -21.02
N LEU A 70 2.27 -36.43 -20.49
CA LEU A 70 1.99 -35.21 -19.74
C LEU A 70 1.23 -34.15 -20.55
N LEU A 71 1.54 -33.98 -21.85
CA LEU A 71 0.83 -33.01 -22.69
C LEU A 71 -0.60 -33.45 -22.99
N ARG A 72 -0.84 -34.75 -23.20
CA ARG A 72 -2.16 -35.33 -23.51
C ARG A 72 -3.09 -35.31 -22.32
N GLU A 73 -2.59 -35.68 -21.15
CA GLU A 73 -3.39 -35.94 -19.93
C GLU A 73 -3.27 -34.79 -18.91
N GLY A 74 -2.27 -33.93 -19.09
CA GLY A 74 -1.85 -32.90 -18.16
C GLY A 74 -1.02 -33.44 -17.00
N PRO A 75 -0.16 -32.61 -16.40
CA PRO A 75 0.66 -33.00 -15.27
C PRO A 75 -0.16 -33.13 -13.99
N SER A 76 0.11 -34.16 -13.20
CA SER A 76 -0.53 -34.42 -11.89
C SER A 76 0.36 -34.05 -10.70
N ASP A 77 1.64 -33.77 -10.93
CA ASP A 77 2.63 -33.47 -9.89
C ASP A 77 3.53 -32.27 -10.24
N ALA A 78 4.23 -31.74 -9.22
CA ALA A 78 5.06 -30.54 -9.35
C ALA A 78 6.16 -30.71 -10.41
N ARG A 79 6.71 -31.92 -10.53
CA ARG A 79 7.74 -32.25 -11.50
C ARG A 79 7.21 -32.16 -12.94
N GLY A 80 6.02 -32.66 -13.21
CA GLY A 80 5.38 -32.59 -14.51
C GLY A 80 5.09 -31.15 -14.93
N PHE A 81 4.54 -30.33 -14.03
CA PHE A 81 4.31 -28.90 -14.29
C PHE A 81 5.64 -28.18 -14.58
N ALA A 82 6.67 -28.40 -13.74
CA ALA A 82 7.98 -27.80 -13.93
C ALA A 82 8.63 -28.21 -15.26
N THR A 83 8.51 -29.50 -15.64
CA THR A 83 9.11 -30.03 -16.88
C THR A 83 8.48 -29.40 -18.12
N LEU A 84 7.15 -29.32 -18.18
CA LEU A 84 6.44 -28.73 -19.31
C LEU A 84 6.68 -27.22 -19.43
N ALA A 85 6.71 -26.50 -18.30
CA ALA A 85 7.02 -25.07 -18.29
C ALA A 85 8.46 -24.79 -18.76
N ALA A 86 9.44 -25.57 -18.28
CA ALA A 86 10.82 -25.48 -18.71
C ALA A 86 10.99 -25.78 -20.22
N LEU A 87 10.29 -26.79 -20.73
CA LEU A 87 10.29 -27.12 -22.17
C LEU A 87 9.68 -26.01 -23.02
N ALA A 88 8.56 -25.42 -22.58
CA ALA A 88 7.94 -24.31 -23.30
C ALA A 88 8.87 -23.09 -23.36
N VAL A 89 9.55 -22.76 -22.26
CA VAL A 89 10.58 -21.70 -22.25
C VAL A 89 11.74 -22.05 -23.17
N ARG A 90 12.23 -23.30 -23.17
CA ARG A 90 13.28 -23.74 -24.11
C ARG A 90 12.85 -23.60 -25.56
N GLY A 91 11.59 -23.92 -25.88
CA GLY A 91 11.03 -23.78 -27.23
C GLY A 91 11.00 -22.34 -27.70
N LEU A 92 10.97 -21.37 -26.78
CA LEU A 92 10.99 -19.93 -27.10
C LEU A 92 12.35 -19.48 -27.65
N LYS A 93 13.44 -20.22 -27.40
CA LYS A 93 14.79 -19.84 -27.80
C LYS A 93 14.93 -19.58 -29.32
N ALA A 94 14.19 -20.30 -30.16
CA ALA A 94 14.18 -20.10 -31.61
C ALA A 94 13.40 -18.84 -32.07
N HIS A 95 12.82 -18.08 -31.14
CA HIS A 95 11.89 -16.99 -31.42
C HIS A 95 12.20 -15.72 -30.62
N LEU A 96 13.41 -15.60 -30.05
CA LEU A 96 13.78 -14.46 -29.22
C LEU A 96 13.91 -13.14 -30.01
N ASP A 97 14.18 -13.23 -31.32
CA ASP A 97 14.23 -12.07 -32.21
C ASP A 97 12.85 -11.66 -32.75
N ASP A 98 11.80 -12.45 -32.50
CA ASP A 98 10.43 -12.17 -32.96
C ASP A 98 9.63 -11.49 -31.85
N GLU A 99 9.57 -10.17 -31.89
CA GLU A 99 8.88 -9.36 -30.89
C GLU A 99 7.38 -9.71 -30.76
N ALA A 100 6.71 -10.00 -31.88
CA ALA A 100 5.30 -10.36 -31.87
C ALA A 100 5.08 -11.71 -31.17
N ARG A 101 6.03 -12.63 -31.32
CA ARG A 101 6.02 -13.94 -30.66
C ARG A 101 6.35 -13.85 -29.18
N LEU A 102 7.31 -13.00 -28.79
CA LEU A 102 7.58 -12.71 -27.38
C LEU A 102 6.37 -12.07 -26.69
N ALA A 103 5.75 -11.06 -27.31
CA ALA A 103 4.55 -10.44 -26.76
C ALA A 103 3.39 -11.44 -26.62
N ARG A 104 3.27 -12.39 -27.55
CA ARG A 104 2.30 -13.49 -27.47
C ARG A 104 2.64 -14.44 -26.32
N PHE A 105 3.89 -14.85 -26.19
CA PHE A 105 4.37 -15.68 -25.08
C PHE A 105 4.05 -15.03 -23.73
N VAL A 106 4.35 -13.74 -23.53
CA VAL A 106 4.03 -13.00 -22.29
C VAL A 106 2.54 -13.08 -21.96
N ARG A 107 1.65 -12.83 -22.93
CA ARG A 107 0.20 -12.95 -22.68
C ARG A 107 -0.24 -14.35 -22.28
N HIS A 108 0.37 -15.38 -22.88
CA HIS A 108 0.05 -16.78 -22.57
C HIS A 108 0.63 -17.19 -21.20
N ALA A 109 1.86 -16.79 -20.91
CA ALA A 109 2.54 -17.02 -19.64
C ALA A 109 1.80 -16.36 -18.48
N ASP A 110 1.32 -15.13 -18.65
CA ASP A 110 0.49 -14.44 -17.65
C ASP A 110 -0.75 -15.25 -17.28
N TRP A 111 -1.47 -15.76 -18.29
CA TRP A 111 -2.65 -16.57 -18.04
C TRP A 111 -2.29 -17.88 -17.33
N LEU A 112 -1.22 -18.55 -17.79
CA LEU A 112 -0.74 -19.79 -17.19
C LEU A 112 -0.34 -19.59 -15.73
N GLU A 113 0.38 -18.52 -15.39
CA GLU A 113 0.78 -18.22 -14.01
C GLU A 113 -0.40 -17.88 -13.10
N LEU A 114 -1.35 -17.09 -13.58
CA LEU A 114 -2.49 -16.66 -12.78
C LEU A 114 -3.53 -17.78 -12.61
N SER A 115 -3.57 -18.74 -13.53
CA SER A 115 -4.65 -19.75 -13.59
C SER A 115 -4.19 -21.18 -13.30
N THR A 116 -2.88 -21.46 -13.32
CA THR A 116 -2.35 -22.82 -13.24
C THR A 116 -1.01 -22.90 -12.47
N PRO A 117 -0.55 -24.11 -12.12
CA PRO A 117 0.77 -24.31 -11.51
C PRO A 117 2.01 -24.24 -12.44
N TYR A 118 1.90 -23.93 -13.74
CA TYR A 118 3.05 -24.00 -14.67
C TYR A 118 4.20 -23.02 -14.36
N ALA A 119 3.92 -21.83 -13.81
CA ALA A 119 4.91 -20.79 -13.49
C ALA A 119 6.04 -20.56 -14.54
N PRO A 120 5.72 -20.27 -15.83
CA PRO A 120 6.73 -20.21 -16.89
C PRO A 120 7.84 -19.18 -16.65
N TYR A 121 7.57 -18.04 -16.00
CA TYR A 121 8.61 -17.03 -15.78
C TYR A 121 9.73 -17.51 -14.86
N GLY A 122 9.42 -18.43 -13.92
CA GLY A 122 10.44 -19.05 -13.06
C GLY A 122 11.51 -19.83 -13.83
N PHE A 123 11.25 -20.19 -15.09
CA PHE A 123 12.15 -20.95 -15.95
C PHE A 123 12.92 -20.09 -16.96
N VAL A 124 12.52 -18.83 -17.17
CA VAL A 124 13.14 -17.96 -18.19
C VAL A 124 14.65 -17.81 -17.98
N ALA A 125 15.08 -17.35 -16.80
CA ALA A 125 16.51 -17.20 -16.52
C ALA A 125 17.26 -18.54 -16.44
N PRO A 126 16.78 -19.58 -15.72
CA PRO A 126 17.47 -20.87 -15.64
C PRO A 126 17.61 -21.62 -16.98
N VAL A 127 16.68 -21.43 -17.92
CA VAL A 127 16.68 -22.15 -19.21
C VAL A 127 17.34 -21.34 -20.33
N LEU A 128 17.14 -20.02 -20.37
CA LEU A 128 17.69 -19.16 -21.43
C LEU A 128 19.05 -18.56 -21.09
N GLY A 129 19.41 -18.43 -19.81
CA GLY A 129 20.68 -17.82 -19.41
C GLY A 129 20.74 -16.35 -19.84
N ASP A 130 21.79 -15.99 -20.58
CA ASP A 130 22.03 -14.62 -21.08
C ASP A 130 20.95 -14.16 -22.07
N ASP A 131 20.31 -15.10 -22.76
CA ASP A 131 19.24 -14.85 -23.73
C ASP A 131 17.90 -14.43 -23.05
N ALA A 132 17.81 -14.50 -21.73
CA ALA A 132 16.60 -14.17 -20.96
C ALA A 132 16.16 -12.70 -21.09
N ASP A 133 17.09 -11.79 -21.44
CA ASP A 133 16.83 -10.36 -21.47
C ASP A 133 15.78 -9.93 -22.50
N ALA A 134 15.70 -10.62 -23.63
CA ALA A 134 14.67 -10.37 -24.64
C ALA A 134 13.26 -10.62 -24.08
N VAL A 135 13.09 -11.68 -23.30
CA VAL A 135 11.82 -12.00 -22.63
C VAL A 135 11.50 -10.97 -21.57
N TRP A 136 12.47 -10.57 -20.74
CA TRP A 136 12.25 -9.56 -19.72
C TRP A 136 11.93 -8.17 -20.27
N GLU A 137 12.49 -7.83 -21.43
CA GLU A 137 12.12 -6.60 -22.12
C GLU A 137 10.67 -6.66 -22.65
N ALA A 138 10.26 -7.81 -23.20
CA ALA A 138 8.87 -8.01 -23.60
C ALA A 138 7.91 -7.91 -22.40
N VAL A 139 8.28 -8.45 -21.23
CA VAL A 139 7.51 -8.29 -19.98
C VAL A 139 7.41 -6.82 -19.59
N ARG A 140 8.54 -6.07 -19.55
CA ARG A 140 8.53 -4.64 -19.22
C ARG A 140 7.65 -3.82 -20.16
N LYS A 141 7.72 -4.10 -21.47
CA LYS A 141 6.88 -3.44 -22.48
C LYS A 141 5.40 -3.77 -22.27
N ALA A 142 5.07 -5.03 -21.97
CA ALA A 142 3.71 -5.43 -21.64
C ALA A 142 3.20 -4.70 -20.38
N THR A 143 4.00 -4.62 -19.32
CA THR A 143 3.64 -3.90 -18.08
C THR A 143 3.37 -2.41 -18.33
N ALA A 144 4.17 -1.77 -19.18
CA ALA A 144 4.00 -0.36 -19.53
C ALA A 144 2.71 -0.09 -20.32
N ALA A 145 2.20 -1.08 -21.05
CA ALA A 145 0.96 -0.99 -21.82
C ALA A 145 -0.31 -1.27 -20.99
N LEU A 146 -0.18 -1.72 -19.74
CA LEU A 146 -1.32 -2.03 -18.86
C LEU A 146 -2.02 -0.74 -18.37
N GLY A 147 -3.36 -0.77 -18.39
CA GLY A 147 -4.19 0.27 -17.79
C GLY A 147 -4.36 0.12 -16.28
N ASP A 148 -5.50 0.62 -15.78
CA ASP A 148 -5.86 0.66 -14.35
C ASP A 148 -6.99 -0.32 -13.96
N SER A 149 -7.44 -1.19 -14.88
CA SER A 149 -8.50 -2.15 -14.55
C SER A 149 -8.05 -3.17 -13.47
N PRO A 150 -8.97 -3.82 -12.73
CA PRO A 150 -8.59 -4.86 -11.77
C PRO A 150 -7.74 -5.98 -12.38
N LYS A 151 -8.04 -6.34 -13.64
CA LYS A 151 -7.25 -7.28 -14.42
C LYS A 151 -5.83 -6.73 -14.64
N ASP A 152 -5.70 -5.51 -15.14
CA ASP A 152 -4.40 -4.90 -15.41
C ASP A 152 -3.54 -4.78 -14.15
N ARG A 153 -4.15 -4.49 -12.99
CA ARG A 153 -3.45 -4.48 -11.71
C ARG A 153 -2.91 -5.86 -11.31
N ALA A 154 -3.66 -6.93 -11.57
CA ALA A 154 -3.19 -8.29 -11.30
C ALA A 154 -2.00 -8.67 -12.21
N HIS A 155 -2.08 -8.36 -13.50
CA HIS A 155 -0.96 -8.56 -14.43
C HIS A 155 0.26 -7.71 -14.05
N ARG A 156 0.05 -6.45 -13.64
CA ARG A 156 1.13 -5.57 -13.18
C ARG A 156 1.83 -6.14 -11.94
N ALA A 157 1.07 -6.58 -10.94
CA ALA A 157 1.62 -7.20 -9.73
C ALA A 157 2.41 -8.47 -10.05
N LEU A 158 1.93 -9.28 -11.01
CA LEU A 158 2.66 -10.45 -11.51
C LEU A 158 4.00 -10.05 -12.13
N HIS A 159 3.99 -9.10 -13.07
CA HIS A 159 5.20 -8.64 -13.76
C HIS A 159 6.20 -8.03 -12.79
N GLU A 160 5.74 -7.22 -11.84
CA GLU A 160 6.59 -6.61 -10.80
C GLU A 160 7.25 -7.67 -9.93
N ALA A 161 6.49 -8.67 -9.45
CA ALA A 161 7.04 -9.77 -8.65
C ALA A 161 8.06 -10.60 -9.45
N THR A 162 7.74 -10.90 -10.71
CA THR A 162 8.61 -11.64 -11.62
C THR A 162 9.90 -10.88 -11.91
N LEU A 163 9.81 -9.60 -12.28
CA LEU A 163 10.98 -8.77 -12.55
C LEU A 163 11.85 -8.59 -11.30
N ALA A 164 11.25 -8.41 -10.11
CA ALA A 164 11.99 -8.32 -8.86
C ALA A 164 12.79 -9.60 -8.56
N SER A 165 12.26 -10.78 -8.92
CA SER A 165 12.94 -12.06 -8.72
C SER A 165 14.21 -12.23 -9.58
N THR A 166 14.33 -11.48 -10.67
CA THR A 166 15.51 -11.56 -11.57
C THR A 166 16.77 -10.93 -10.97
N GLY A 167 16.67 -10.25 -9.82
CA GLY A 167 17.79 -9.54 -9.20
C GLY A 167 18.27 -8.31 -9.98
N LYS A 168 17.75 -8.07 -11.19
CA LYS A 168 17.89 -6.79 -11.88
C LYS A 168 16.96 -5.81 -11.17
N PRO A 169 17.50 -4.73 -10.55
CA PRO A 169 16.65 -3.74 -9.93
C PRO A 169 15.71 -3.22 -11.02
N ALA A 170 14.42 -3.48 -10.85
CA ALA A 170 13.42 -2.79 -11.64
C ALA A 170 13.74 -1.29 -11.52
N PRO A 171 13.68 -0.51 -12.62
CA PRO A 171 13.64 0.93 -12.46
C PRO A 171 12.58 1.18 -11.41
N VAL A 172 12.97 1.78 -10.29
CA VAL A 172 12.10 1.98 -9.12
C VAL A 172 11.01 2.92 -9.60
N ALA A 173 9.99 2.35 -10.23
CA ALA A 173 8.68 2.91 -10.24
C ALA A 173 8.36 2.96 -8.75
N THR A 174 8.46 4.16 -8.20
CA THR A 174 7.75 4.53 -7.00
C THR A 174 6.29 4.20 -7.29
N SER A 175 5.92 2.93 -7.10
CA SER A 175 4.58 2.58 -6.69
C SER A 175 4.40 3.48 -5.48
N SER A 176 3.63 4.55 -5.70
CA SER A 176 3.30 5.52 -4.67
C SER A 176 2.35 4.78 -3.76
N GLU A 177 2.91 3.82 -3.01
CA GLU A 177 2.24 3.06 -1.98
C GLU A 177 1.79 4.13 -1.02
N LEU A 178 0.49 4.39 -1.08
CA LEU A 178 -0.09 5.64 -0.61
C LEU A 178 0.36 5.88 0.83
N GLN A 179 1.22 6.88 0.99
CA GLN A 179 1.95 7.11 2.21
C GLN A 179 1.49 8.43 2.82
N VAL A 180 1.22 8.40 4.12
CA VAL A 180 0.94 9.59 4.91
C VAL A 180 2.10 9.83 5.86
N GLU A 181 2.88 10.88 5.62
CA GLU A 181 3.88 11.38 6.56
C GLU A 181 3.26 12.48 7.42
N GLY A 182 3.55 12.47 8.72
CA GLY A 182 3.13 13.53 9.62
C GLY A 182 3.78 13.47 11.00
N ASP A 183 3.53 14.50 11.81
CA ASP A 183 3.97 14.51 13.21
C ASP A 183 3.07 13.59 14.06
N LEU A 184 3.68 12.64 14.76
CA LEU A 184 3.00 11.71 15.65
C LEU A 184 2.54 12.44 16.92
N ARG A 185 1.24 12.46 17.14
CA ARG A 185 0.60 13.01 18.34
C ARG A 185 -0.15 11.93 19.10
N HIS A 186 -0.21 12.12 20.41
CA HIS A 186 -1.15 11.35 21.22
C HIS A 186 -2.51 12.03 21.07
N PRO A 187 -3.60 11.27 20.86
CA PRO A 187 -4.93 11.85 20.87
C PRO A 187 -5.18 12.52 22.22
N PRO A 188 -5.93 13.62 22.26
CA PRO A 188 -6.25 14.29 23.51
C PRO A 188 -6.97 13.30 24.43
N ARG A 189 -6.52 13.25 25.70
CA ARG A 189 -7.25 12.52 26.73
C ARG A 189 -8.46 13.36 27.11
N GLY A 190 -9.60 13.08 26.49
CA GLY A 190 -10.88 13.69 26.85
C GLY A 190 -11.37 13.24 28.24
N GLY A 191 -12.42 13.90 28.72
CA GLY A 191 -13.14 13.54 29.95
C GLY A 191 -12.71 14.31 31.20
N PHE A 192 -13.30 13.92 32.34
CA PHE A 192 -13.16 14.59 33.64
C PHE A 192 -11.71 14.78 34.09
N LEU A 193 -10.82 13.81 33.81
CA LEU A 193 -9.39 13.90 34.12
C LEU A 193 -8.69 15.05 33.38
N GLY A 194 -9.18 15.42 32.19
CA GLY A 194 -8.68 16.59 31.46
C GLY A 194 -9.02 17.89 32.18
N ALA A 195 -10.26 18.02 32.67
CA ALA A 195 -10.70 19.16 33.45
C ALA A 195 -9.94 19.28 34.78
N LEU A 196 -9.77 18.16 35.50
CA LEU A 196 -9.01 18.13 36.75
C LEU A 196 -7.54 18.55 36.53
N ARG A 197 -6.92 18.12 35.43
CA ARG A 197 -5.56 18.55 35.05
C ARG A 197 -5.46 20.03 34.73
N LEU A 198 -6.51 20.62 34.18
CA LEU A 198 -6.56 22.05 33.91
C LEU A 198 -6.69 22.83 35.22
N ALA A 199 -7.63 22.43 36.09
CA ALA A 199 -7.87 23.05 37.39
C ALA A 199 -6.64 22.98 38.33
N THR A 200 -5.89 21.88 38.28
CA THR A 200 -4.67 21.69 39.09
C THR A 200 -3.42 22.37 38.51
N GLY A 201 -3.50 23.04 37.35
CA GLY A 201 -2.34 23.65 36.69
C GLY A 201 -1.33 22.66 36.08
N LEU A 202 -1.53 21.34 36.23
CA LEU A 202 -0.68 20.31 35.63
C LEU A 202 -0.66 20.37 34.10
N ALA A 203 -1.76 20.82 33.50
CA ALA A 203 -1.82 21.07 32.06
C ALA A 203 -0.80 22.12 31.60
N LEU A 204 -0.61 23.19 32.40
CA LEU A 204 0.34 24.26 32.12
C LEU A 204 1.79 23.74 32.21
N LEU A 205 2.12 22.99 33.27
CA LEU A 205 3.43 22.33 33.41
C LEU A 205 3.76 21.41 32.23
N GLN A 206 2.78 20.62 31.75
CA GLN A 206 2.97 19.77 30.57
C GLN A 206 3.13 20.57 29.28
N TRP A 207 2.42 21.68 29.15
CA TRP A 207 2.55 22.58 28.01
C TRP A 207 3.94 23.22 27.99
N LEU A 208 4.43 23.70 29.14
CA LEU A 208 5.80 24.23 29.30
C LEU A 208 6.85 23.17 28.97
N GLY A 209 6.71 21.95 29.50
CA GLY A 209 7.63 20.85 29.18
C GLY A 209 7.65 20.48 27.69
N ARG A 210 6.49 20.53 27.01
CA ARG A 210 6.41 20.34 25.56
C ARG A 210 7.02 21.51 24.79
N GLY A 211 6.82 22.73 25.25
CA GLY A 211 7.46 23.93 24.69
C GLY A 211 8.98 23.86 24.79
N ALA A 212 9.51 23.49 25.96
CA ALA A 212 10.93 23.26 26.17
C ALA A 212 11.46 22.14 25.25
N ALA A 213 10.77 21.00 25.16
CA ALA A 213 11.16 19.93 24.25
C ALA A 213 11.15 20.38 22.77
N PHE A 214 10.17 21.20 22.38
CA PHE A 214 10.11 21.77 21.04
C PHE A 214 11.27 22.74 20.76
N LEU A 215 11.62 23.59 21.73
CA LEU A 215 12.79 24.49 21.65
C LEU A 215 14.11 23.71 21.55
N LEU A 216 14.21 22.58 22.25
CA LEU A 216 15.33 21.64 22.12
C LEU A 216 15.31 20.86 20.78
N GLY A 217 14.38 21.14 19.88
CA GLY A 217 14.30 20.52 18.56
C GLY A 217 13.81 19.07 18.58
N VAL A 218 13.10 18.64 19.64
CA VAL A 218 12.47 17.31 19.68
C VAL A 218 11.32 17.27 18.69
N ARG A 219 11.44 16.45 17.64
CA ARG A 219 10.34 16.17 16.70
C ARG A 219 10.06 14.67 16.65
N ARG A 220 8.79 14.32 16.46
CA ARG A 220 8.34 12.93 16.38
C ARG A 220 7.62 12.76 15.06
N ARG A 221 8.35 12.41 14.01
CA ARG A 221 7.74 12.13 12.70
C ARG A 221 7.34 10.67 12.64
N ALA A 222 6.25 10.41 11.94
CA ALA A 222 5.85 9.06 11.62
C ALA A 222 5.34 9.01 10.18
N VAL A 223 5.65 7.88 9.56
CA VAL A 223 5.25 7.53 8.21
C VAL A 223 4.33 6.34 8.33
N LEU A 224 3.11 6.49 7.81
CA LEU A 224 2.15 5.41 7.69
C LEU A 224 2.01 5.03 6.22
N SER A 225 2.17 3.74 5.95
CA SER A 225 2.08 3.15 4.61
C SER A 225 1.26 1.87 4.68
N PHE A 226 0.60 1.51 3.58
CA PHE A 226 0.11 0.15 3.42
C PHE A 226 1.30 -0.76 3.15
N HIS A 227 1.31 -1.98 3.69
CA HIS A 227 2.35 -2.95 3.35
C HIS A 227 1.83 -4.37 3.61
N GLY A 228 1.92 -5.25 2.61
CA GLY A 228 1.59 -6.68 2.76
C GLY A 228 0.18 -6.96 3.31
N GLY A 229 -0.83 -6.18 2.89
CA GLY A 229 -2.20 -6.33 3.41
C GLY A 229 -2.43 -5.79 4.83
N GLY A 230 -1.45 -5.06 5.38
CA GLY A 230 -1.52 -4.38 6.68
C GLY A 230 -1.17 -2.90 6.58
N LEU A 231 -1.04 -2.28 7.75
CA LEU A 231 -0.51 -0.93 7.93
C LEU A 231 0.86 -1.01 8.57
N ARG A 232 1.85 -0.29 8.01
CA ARG A 232 3.18 -0.14 8.59
C ARG A 232 3.39 1.28 9.06
N LEU A 233 3.74 1.43 10.33
CA LEU A 233 3.96 2.70 11.00
C LEU A 233 5.44 2.82 11.42
N ARG A 234 6.20 3.58 10.64
CA ARG A 234 7.60 3.89 10.93
C ARG A 234 7.68 5.19 11.72
N LYS A 235 8.12 5.12 12.97
CA LYS A 235 8.25 6.25 13.90
C LYS A 235 9.71 6.67 14.01
N ARG A 236 9.97 7.96 13.88
CA ARG A 236 11.30 8.56 14.01
C ARG A 236 11.25 9.73 14.98
N VAL A 237 12.03 9.64 16.06
CA VAL A 237 12.22 10.74 17.00
C VAL A 237 13.55 11.40 16.66
N THR A 238 13.50 12.69 16.33
CA THR A 238 14.68 13.51 16.10
C THR A 238 14.86 14.50 17.25
N LEU A 239 16.12 14.78 17.59
CA LEU A 239 16.53 15.82 18.52
C LEU A 239 17.63 16.61 17.82
N LEU A 240 17.43 17.93 17.66
CA LEU A 240 18.39 18.81 16.95
C LEU A 240 18.75 18.28 15.55
N GLY A 241 17.75 17.77 14.82
CA GLY A 241 17.93 17.22 13.47
C GLY A 241 18.52 15.80 13.40
N ARG A 242 19.03 15.25 14.51
CA ARG A 242 19.59 13.90 14.56
C ARG A 242 18.55 12.88 15.00
N VAL A 243 18.56 11.68 14.39
CA VAL A 243 17.67 10.59 14.77
C VAL A 243 18.14 9.96 16.07
N VAL A 244 17.36 10.11 17.14
CA VAL A 244 17.67 9.52 18.46
C VAL A 244 17.04 8.14 18.59
N ARG A 245 15.88 7.93 17.94
CA ARG A 245 15.13 6.69 18.05
C ARG A 245 14.33 6.43 16.79
N GLU A 246 14.44 5.23 16.26
CA GLU A 246 13.58 4.73 15.19
C GLU A 246 12.85 3.48 15.69
N ARG A 247 11.58 3.34 15.31
CA ARG A 247 10.75 2.16 15.62
C ARG A 247 9.87 1.87 14.42
N ASP A 248 9.74 0.60 14.10
CA ASP A 248 8.84 0.11 13.06
C ASP A 248 7.77 -0.76 13.70
N GLU A 249 6.51 -0.50 13.38
CA GLU A 249 5.36 -1.23 13.90
C GLU A 249 4.44 -1.61 12.75
N SER A 250 4.17 -2.90 12.57
CA SER A 250 3.20 -3.42 11.62
C SER A 250 1.89 -3.77 12.33
N PHE A 251 0.77 -3.39 11.72
CA PHE A 251 -0.58 -3.68 12.17
C PHE A 251 -1.34 -4.41 11.07
N THR A 252 -2.11 -5.43 11.43
CA THR A 252 -3.05 -6.04 10.49
C THR A 252 -4.25 -5.12 10.29
N LEU A 253 -4.86 -5.14 9.10
CA LEU A 253 -6.07 -4.34 8.85
C LEU A 253 -7.21 -4.70 9.82
N ALA A 254 -7.33 -5.97 10.21
CA ALA A 254 -8.31 -6.43 11.20
C ALA A 254 -8.13 -5.78 12.59
N ALA A 255 -6.91 -5.38 12.95
CA ALA A 255 -6.63 -4.71 14.22
C ALA A 255 -7.03 -3.23 14.21
N VAL A 256 -7.26 -2.62 13.04
CA VAL A 256 -7.71 -1.24 12.94
C VAL A 256 -9.16 -1.16 13.41
N ALA A 257 -9.37 -0.53 14.57
CA ALA A 257 -10.70 -0.35 15.15
C ALA A 257 -11.42 0.86 14.53
N SER A 258 -10.70 1.94 14.24
CA SER A 258 -11.26 3.12 13.61
C SER A 258 -10.18 3.97 12.96
N ALA A 259 -10.55 4.64 11.87
CA ALA A 259 -9.79 5.73 11.26
C ALA A 259 -10.70 6.94 11.14
N ALA A 260 -10.28 8.09 11.67
CA ALA A 260 -11.08 9.30 11.66
C ALA A 260 -10.26 10.48 11.16
N ARG A 261 -10.96 11.40 10.48
CA ARG A 261 -10.45 12.72 10.14
C ARG A 261 -10.71 13.64 11.32
N CYS A 262 -9.67 14.26 11.85
CA CYS A 262 -9.80 15.21 12.96
C CYS A 262 -9.26 16.59 12.57
N ALA A 263 -9.93 17.65 13.00
CA ALA A 263 -9.39 18.99 12.87
C ALA A 263 -8.11 19.13 13.73
N LYS A 264 -7.09 19.85 13.23
CA LYS A 264 -5.80 20.01 13.94
C LYS A 264 -5.93 20.67 15.31
N ARG A 265 -6.93 21.55 15.52
CA ARG A 265 -7.14 22.31 16.77
C ARG A 265 -8.61 22.65 17.04
N PRO A 266 -9.49 21.66 17.32
CA PRO A 266 -10.90 21.95 17.62
C PRO A 266 -11.04 22.90 18.83
N ALA A 267 -10.14 22.79 19.80
CA ALA A 267 -10.18 23.60 21.02
C ALA A 267 -9.67 25.04 20.87
N LEU A 268 -9.01 25.41 19.77
CA LEU A 268 -8.43 26.75 19.67
C LEU A 268 -9.50 27.83 19.51
N GLY A 269 -10.55 27.55 18.72
CA GLY A 269 -11.71 28.45 18.62
C GLY A 269 -12.37 28.65 19.98
N LEU A 270 -12.62 27.55 20.70
CA LEU A 270 -13.18 27.58 22.06
C LEU A 270 -12.31 28.35 23.05
N LEU A 271 -10.98 28.22 22.99
CA LEU A 271 -10.07 28.94 23.89
C LEU A 271 -10.02 30.44 23.58
N VAL A 272 -9.95 30.81 22.31
CA VAL A 272 -9.93 32.22 21.89
C VAL A 272 -11.27 32.88 22.26
N GLY A 273 -12.37 32.17 22.03
CA GLY A 273 -13.69 32.63 22.40
C GLY A 273 -13.84 32.79 23.93
N ALA A 274 -13.49 31.76 24.71
CA ALA A 274 -13.53 31.81 26.17
C ALA A 274 -12.63 32.91 26.76
N LEU A 275 -11.44 33.15 26.18
CA LEU A 275 -10.57 34.24 26.57
C LEU A 275 -11.20 35.60 26.28
N THR A 276 -11.82 35.76 25.11
CA THR A 276 -12.51 37.00 24.72
C THR A 276 -13.70 37.28 25.64
N PHE A 277 -14.49 36.25 25.98
CA PHE A 277 -15.57 36.35 26.95
C PHE A 277 -15.06 36.72 28.34
N ALA A 278 -13.98 36.08 28.82
CA ALA A 278 -13.39 36.39 30.11
C ALA A 278 -12.90 37.84 30.20
N LEU A 279 -12.26 38.35 29.14
CA LEU A 279 -11.86 39.76 29.04
C LEU A 279 -13.08 40.71 29.06
N GLY A 280 -14.16 40.34 28.36
CA GLY A 280 -15.43 41.09 28.39
C GLY A 280 -16.05 41.16 29.79
N ILE A 281 -16.06 40.04 30.53
CA ILE A 281 -16.51 40.01 31.93
C ILE A 281 -15.63 40.89 32.82
N LEU A 282 -14.31 40.79 32.70
CA LEU A 282 -13.38 41.56 33.54
C LEU A 282 -13.52 43.06 33.27
N ALA A 283 -13.44 43.48 32.01
CA ALA A 283 -13.54 44.90 31.64
C ALA A 283 -14.94 45.45 31.94
N GLY A 284 -15.99 44.76 31.48
CA GLY A 284 -17.37 45.20 31.69
C GLY A 284 -17.79 45.18 33.15
N GLY A 285 -17.33 44.20 33.93
CA GLY A 285 -17.57 44.11 35.38
C GLY A 285 -16.95 45.27 36.16
N LEU A 286 -15.74 45.72 35.78
CA LEU A 286 -15.10 46.90 36.38
C LEU A 286 -15.94 48.16 36.18
N PHE A 287 -16.37 48.44 34.95
CA PHE A 287 -17.21 49.61 34.64
C PHE A 287 -18.61 49.50 35.25
N PHE A 288 -19.18 48.30 35.29
CA PHE A 288 -20.49 48.07 35.88
C PHE A 288 -20.47 48.33 37.39
N VAL A 289 -19.49 47.80 38.12
CA VAL A 289 -19.34 48.05 39.57
C VAL A 289 -19.12 49.54 39.84
N GLU A 290 -18.33 50.22 39.03
CA GLU A 290 -18.11 51.66 39.18
C GLU A 290 -19.39 52.46 38.90
N GLY A 291 -20.16 52.09 37.86
CA GLY A 291 -21.45 52.71 37.57
C GLY A 291 -22.50 52.50 38.68
N VAL A 292 -22.52 51.33 39.33
CA VAL A 292 -23.37 51.09 40.51
C VAL A 292 -22.96 52.02 41.66
N ARG A 293 -21.65 52.20 41.87
CA ARG A 293 -21.13 53.05 42.96
C ARG A 293 -21.34 54.53 42.73
N SER A 294 -21.16 55.01 41.50
CA SER A 294 -21.30 56.42 41.14
C SER A 294 -22.76 56.83 40.89
N GLY A 295 -23.65 55.89 40.66
CA GLY A 295 -25.04 56.15 40.23
C GLY A 295 -25.14 56.60 38.77
N GLU A 296 -24.07 56.47 37.98
CA GLU A 296 -24.02 56.95 36.61
C GLU A 296 -24.52 55.88 35.62
N THR A 297 -25.72 56.10 35.07
CA THR A 297 -26.38 55.17 34.13
C THR A 297 -25.53 54.84 32.91
N PHE A 298 -24.71 55.79 32.43
CA PHE A 298 -23.85 55.56 31.27
C PHE A 298 -22.80 54.46 31.53
N LEU A 299 -22.14 54.47 32.69
CA LEU A 299 -21.14 53.46 33.06
C LEU A 299 -21.76 52.07 33.21
N LEU A 300 -22.99 51.99 33.75
CA LEU A 300 -23.75 50.74 33.83
C LEU A 300 -24.03 50.15 32.44
N LEU A 301 -24.56 50.97 31.53
CA LEU A 301 -24.88 50.55 30.16
C LEU A 301 -23.61 50.19 29.38
N PHE A 302 -22.52 50.94 29.56
CA PHE A 302 -21.24 50.66 28.92
C PHE A 302 -20.63 49.34 29.41
N GLY A 303 -20.62 49.11 30.73
CA GLY A 303 -20.17 47.86 31.33
C GLY A 303 -20.98 46.65 30.84
N ALA A 304 -22.31 46.75 30.84
CA ALA A 304 -23.19 45.71 30.30
C ALA A 304 -22.93 45.46 28.80
N GLY A 305 -22.71 46.53 28.02
CA GLY A 305 -22.36 46.46 26.60
C GLY A 305 -21.05 45.71 26.35
N LEU A 306 -20.02 45.92 27.17
CA LEU A 306 -18.74 45.19 27.04
C LEU A 306 -18.89 43.69 27.34
N ILE A 307 -19.69 43.32 28.34
CA ILE A 307 -19.97 41.91 28.64
C ILE A 307 -20.70 41.26 27.46
N ALA A 308 -21.74 41.92 26.94
CA ALA A 308 -22.50 41.45 25.78
C ALA A 308 -21.62 41.33 24.53
N ALA A 309 -20.74 42.31 24.27
CA ALA A 309 -19.79 42.27 23.17
C ALA A 309 -18.79 41.12 23.31
N GLY A 310 -18.26 40.86 24.51
CA GLY A 310 -17.39 39.72 24.78
C GLY A 310 -18.09 38.38 24.50
N ALA A 311 -19.35 38.24 24.91
CA ALA A 311 -20.15 37.05 24.64
C ALA A 311 -20.46 36.88 23.14
N ALA A 312 -20.82 37.97 22.46
CA ALA A 312 -21.08 37.97 21.01
C ALA A 312 -19.83 37.60 20.21
N LEU A 313 -18.65 38.09 20.63
CA LEU A 313 -17.38 37.73 20.02
C LEU A 313 -17.00 36.28 20.26
N ASP A 314 -17.20 35.73 21.47
CA ASP A 314 -17.00 34.31 21.76
C ASP A 314 -17.83 33.42 20.82
N LEU A 315 -19.14 33.69 20.74
CA LEU A 315 -20.05 33.00 19.83
C LEU A 315 -19.65 33.18 18.36
N GLY A 316 -19.39 34.41 17.93
CA GLY A 316 -19.00 34.72 16.54
C GLY A 316 -17.71 34.02 16.14
N LEU A 317 -16.70 34.03 17.01
CA LEU A 317 -15.43 33.35 16.78
C LEU A 317 -15.61 31.83 16.76
N SER A 318 -16.47 31.27 17.60
CA SER A 318 -16.77 29.83 17.60
C SER A 318 -17.44 29.35 16.30
N VAL A 319 -18.22 30.21 15.64
CA VAL A 319 -18.96 29.91 14.39
C VAL A 319 -18.13 30.23 13.15
N LEU A 320 -17.31 31.29 13.16
CA LEU A 320 -16.59 31.78 11.98
C LEU A 320 -15.18 31.16 11.82
N LEU A 321 -14.46 30.88 12.91
CA LEU A 321 -13.13 30.25 12.83
C LEU A 321 -13.08 28.81 12.29
N PRO A 322 -14.13 27.95 12.42
CA PRO A 322 -14.10 26.61 11.85
C PRO A 322 -13.96 26.58 10.31
N ALA A 323 -14.23 27.69 9.61
CA ALA A 323 -14.32 27.71 8.15
C ALA A 323 -12.98 27.75 7.41
N HIS A 324 -11.86 28.09 8.06
CA HIS A 324 -10.57 28.15 7.38
C HIS A 324 -9.82 26.82 7.45
N ARG A 325 -9.83 26.08 6.32
CA ARG A 325 -8.99 24.91 5.93
C ARG A 325 -7.87 24.58 6.93
N THR A 326 -8.24 24.04 8.09
CA THR A 326 -7.24 23.57 9.04
C THR A 326 -6.76 22.21 8.57
N ARG A 327 -5.44 22.06 8.38
CA ARG A 327 -4.77 20.79 8.09
C ARG A 327 -5.46 19.64 8.83
N ARG A 328 -5.92 18.63 8.10
CA ARG A 328 -6.57 17.46 8.70
C ARG A 328 -5.52 16.60 9.40
N ALA A 329 -5.86 16.07 10.56
CA ALA A 329 -5.11 15.03 11.24
C ALA A 329 -5.80 13.68 10.96
N LEU A 330 -5.01 12.63 10.78
CA LEU A 330 -5.49 11.26 10.73
C LEU A 330 -5.42 10.67 12.14
N GLU A 331 -6.55 10.36 12.76
CA GLU A 331 -6.60 9.62 14.03
C GLU A 331 -6.86 8.14 13.75
N LEU A 332 -5.99 7.28 14.27
CA LEU A 332 -6.09 5.83 14.13
C LEU A 332 -6.17 5.18 15.50
N ALA A 333 -7.17 4.32 15.68
CA ALA A 333 -7.28 3.42 16.82
C ALA A 333 -7.00 1.99 16.35
N VAL A 334 -6.05 1.34 17.00
CA VAL A 334 -5.63 -0.03 16.73
C VAL A 334 -5.73 -0.87 18.00
N LEU A 335 -6.37 -2.03 17.91
CA LEU A 335 -6.53 -2.96 19.02
C LEU A 335 -5.18 -3.60 19.41
N PRO A 336 -5.00 -3.99 20.68
CA PRO A 336 -6.00 -3.94 21.76
C PRO A 336 -6.22 -2.55 22.39
N LYS A 337 -5.25 -1.62 22.41
CA LYS A 337 -5.41 -0.31 23.10
C LYS A 337 -4.50 0.83 22.59
N ARG A 338 -4.08 0.83 21.32
CA ARG A 338 -3.23 1.91 20.79
C ARG A 338 -4.07 2.93 20.03
N ARG A 339 -3.88 4.21 20.34
CA ARG A 339 -4.43 5.31 19.56
C ARG A 339 -3.33 6.31 19.27
N PHE A 340 -3.24 6.77 18.03
CA PHE A 340 -2.28 7.79 17.62
C PHE A 340 -2.89 8.69 16.55
N GLY A 341 -2.48 9.96 16.57
CA GLY A 341 -2.80 10.93 15.55
C GLY A 341 -1.58 11.21 14.69
N LEU A 342 -1.76 11.31 13.39
CA LEU A 342 -0.75 11.79 12.44
C LEU A 342 -1.18 13.14 11.91
N LEU A 343 -0.33 14.13 12.15
CA LEU A 343 -0.54 15.48 11.64
C LEU A 343 0.26 15.65 10.34
N GLY A 344 -0.38 15.41 9.20
CA GLY A 344 0.25 15.50 7.88
C GLY A 344 0.21 16.89 7.26
N ASP A 345 1.01 17.07 6.22
CA ASP A 345 1.13 18.33 5.48
C ASP A 345 0.21 18.43 4.25
N ASP A 346 -0.23 17.29 3.70
CA ASP A 346 -1.12 17.23 2.53
C ASP A 346 -2.49 16.62 2.87
N GLU A 347 -3.53 17.46 2.78
CA GLU A 347 -4.92 17.08 3.03
C GLU A 347 -5.43 16.04 2.04
N SER A 348 -5.04 16.16 0.77
CA SER A 348 -5.48 15.25 -0.29
C SER A 348 -4.90 13.85 -0.11
N ASN A 349 -3.66 13.74 0.36
CA ASN A 349 -3.05 12.44 0.66
C ASN A 349 -3.71 11.76 1.87
N ILE A 350 -4.06 12.52 2.91
CA ILE A 350 -4.80 11.96 4.06
C ILE A 350 -6.17 11.48 3.63
N GLU A 351 -6.87 12.23 2.79
CA GLU A 351 -8.20 11.85 2.29
C GLU A 351 -8.14 10.57 1.46
N ARG A 352 -7.26 10.52 0.46
CA ARG A 352 -7.01 9.29 -0.32
C ARG A 352 -6.67 8.12 0.58
N PHE A 353 -5.89 8.34 1.65
CA PHE A 353 -5.47 7.28 2.55
C PHE A 353 -6.61 6.74 3.40
N VAL A 354 -7.48 7.61 3.90
CA VAL A 354 -8.68 7.20 4.63
C VAL A 354 -9.63 6.45 3.70
N ASP A 355 -9.86 6.95 2.49
CA ASP A 355 -10.75 6.31 1.51
C ASP A 355 -10.24 4.93 1.09
N GLU A 356 -8.93 4.78 0.93
CA GLU A 356 -8.29 3.51 0.61
C GLU A 356 -8.32 2.55 1.82
N LEU A 357 -8.13 3.07 3.03
CA LEU A 357 -8.25 2.28 4.24
C LEU A 357 -9.68 1.75 4.42
N GLU A 358 -10.69 2.59 4.20
CA GLU A 358 -12.10 2.21 4.27
C GLU A 358 -12.44 1.12 3.25
N ARG A 359 -11.94 1.24 2.01
CA ARG A 359 -12.10 0.21 0.97
C ARG A 359 -11.46 -1.13 1.32
N ARG A 360 -10.35 -1.13 2.06
CA ARG A 360 -9.60 -2.35 2.43
C ARG A 360 -10.06 -2.97 3.75
N LEU A 361 -10.80 -2.24 4.58
CA LEU A 361 -11.32 -2.79 5.81
C LEU A 361 -12.38 -3.86 5.47
N PRO A 362 -12.29 -5.06 6.07
CA PRO A 362 -13.35 -6.04 5.91
C PRO A 362 -14.65 -5.43 6.44
N SER A 363 -15.71 -5.47 5.64
CA SER A 363 -17.06 -5.08 6.06
C SER A 363 -17.39 -5.85 7.34
N ARG A 364 -17.40 -5.14 8.47
CA ARG A 364 -17.68 -5.72 9.78
C ARG A 364 -19.16 -5.98 9.99
#